data_AF-A0A3Q1HEE6-F1
#
_entry.id   AF-A0A3Q1HEE6-F1
#
_cell.length_a   1.000
_cell.length_b   1.000
_cell.length_c   1.000
_cell.angle_alpha   90.00
_cell.angle_beta   90.00
_cell.angle_gamma   90.00
#
_symmetry.space_group_name_H-M   'P 1'
#
loop_
_entity.id
_entity.type
_entity.pdbx_description
1 polymer ?
#
loop_
_entity_poly.entity_id
_entity_poly.type
_entity_poly.pdbx_seq_one_letter_code
_entity_poly.pdbx_strand_id
1 'polypeptide(L)'
;MMELWMLLLLLHLHLGNSPRIKDGEEVGSLNVSCVSLPAPLSVSISSFNMQHILSFLPGPGTPSDTHFTVEVVHLRKNSWRQVSGCLELLAEQTCNLTMVFKDPYDHYQARIKAFTSNQTSNWTLSGVFQPLSDTVLEPPDVTLSGCGNCLIVQLAVPARKLLQNLQLKELYKRVIFHVQRTRDGAQFTLNLPYNDKNEITYLQPGVEYCVTVSARGLFNSNYIPSKPYCAFTSPPSSKSSNALYVVFILLGVFCMLGFLFIGLVVYGSQLSSELITEHLPRSLLNTFIQGRQHRRAQLEFSGHFSASQLHGSANCLLMAHSPVQALKSSSEQGAGDCALALT
;
A
#
# COMPACT_ATOMS: atom_id res chain seq x y z
N MET A 1 91.63 38.97 19.19
CA MET A 1 92.21 38.56 17.89
C MET A 1 91.56 37.24 17.45
N MET A 2 90.26 37.27 17.14
CA MET A 2 89.51 36.12 16.59
C MET A 2 88.16 36.53 16.00
N GLU A 3 87.63 37.70 16.37
CA GLU A 3 86.36 38.23 15.83
C GLU A 3 86.47 38.95 14.47
N LEU A 4 87.69 39.31 14.01
CA LEU A 4 87.87 40.04 12.74
C LEU A 4 88.01 39.13 11.52
N TRP A 5 88.30 37.83 11.71
CA TRP A 5 88.47 36.86 10.62
C TRP A 5 87.14 36.24 10.15
N MET A 6 86.13 36.17 11.03
CA MET A 6 84.79 35.66 10.68
C MET A 6 83.99 36.65 9.80
N LEU A 7 84.24 37.97 9.95
CA LEU A 7 83.58 39.00 9.14
C LEU A 7 84.17 39.13 7.72
N LEU A 8 85.45 38.78 7.51
CA LEU A 8 86.05 38.72 6.17
C LEU A 8 85.61 37.48 5.36
N LEU A 9 85.29 36.37 6.02
CA LEU A 9 84.78 35.16 5.37
C LEU A 9 83.31 35.32 4.91
N LEU A 10 82.51 36.10 5.63
CA LEU A 10 81.12 36.39 5.24
C LEU A 10 81.01 37.42 4.09
N LEU A 11 82.02 38.27 3.89
CA LEU A 11 82.05 39.23 2.77
C LEU A 11 82.53 38.60 1.45
N HIS A 12 83.28 37.50 1.50
CA HIS A 12 83.67 36.74 0.30
C HIS A 12 82.64 35.72 -0.19
N LEU A 13 81.62 35.38 0.62
CA LEU A 13 80.53 34.49 0.20
C LEU A 13 79.34 35.23 -0.45
N HIS A 14 79.26 36.56 -0.35
CA HIS A 14 78.17 37.36 -0.93
C HIS A 14 78.52 38.13 -2.22
N LEU A 15 79.73 37.97 -2.77
CA LEU A 15 80.18 38.68 -3.97
C LEU A 15 80.60 37.76 -5.13
N GLY A 16 80.08 36.54 -5.16
CA GLY A 16 80.37 35.55 -6.19
C GLY A 16 79.14 34.86 -6.74
N ASN A 17 78.18 35.60 -7.30
CA ASN A 17 77.38 35.16 -8.45
C ASN A 17 76.42 36.27 -8.90
N SER A 18 76.89 37.08 -9.86
CA SER A 18 76.00 37.83 -10.75
C SER A 18 75.68 36.94 -11.95
N PRO A 19 74.45 36.94 -12.51
CA PRO A 19 74.09 36.08 -13.63
C PRO A 19 74.76 36.61 -14.91
N ARG A 20 75.62 35.78 -15.51
CA ARG A 20 76.15 36.02 -16.85
C ARG A 20 75.11 35.53 -17.86
N ILE A 21 74.42 36.45 -18.50
CA ILE A 21 73.63 36.17 -19.71
C ILE A 21 74.60 35.66 -20.78
N LYS A 22 74.43 34.40 -21.16
CA LYS A 22 74.95 33.79 -22.38
C LYS A 22 73.87 32.87 -22.93
N ASP A 23 73.19 33.38 -23.94
CA ASP A 23 72.77 32.72 -25.18
C ASP A 23 72.35 31.25 -25.08
N GLY A 24 71.03 31.07 -25.16
CA GLY A 24 70.32 30.04 -25.92
C GLY A 24 70.89 28.62 -25.94
N GLU A 25 70.34 27.76 -25.10
CA GLU A 25 69.87 26.45 -25.53
C GLU A 25 68.72 26.01 -24.61
N GLU A 26 67.49 26.06 -25.13
CA GLU A 26 66.29 25.56 -24.44
C GLU A 26 66.40 24.04 -24.28
N VAL A 27 66.99 23.58 -23.18
CA VAL A 27 66.60 22.28 -22.63
C VAL A 27 65.29 22.53 -21.91
N GLY A 28 64.20 22.40 -22.66
CA GLY A 28 62.85 22.39 -22.13
C GLY A 28 62.77 21.38 -20.99
N SER A 29 62.76 21.88 -19.75
CA SER A 29 62.31 21.14 -18.60
C SER A 29 60.86 20.77 -18.90
N LEU A 30 60.64 19.56 -19.41
CA LEU A 30 59.34 18.91 -19.40
C LEU A 30 58.93 18.83 -17.93
N ASN A 31 58.19 19.84 -17.47
CA ASN A 31 57.27 19.67 -16.37
C ASN A 31 56.30 18.58 -16.83
N VAL A 32 56.65 17.33 -16.54
CA VAL A 32 55.71 16.22 -16.60
C VAL A 32 54.70 16.51 -15.49
N SER A 33 53.75 17.39 -15.80
CA SER A 33 52.49 17.43 -15.11
C SER A 33 51.91 16.04 -15.33
N CYS A 34 52.09 15.16 -14.34
CA CYS A 34 51.40 13.90 -14.32
C CYS A 34 49.92 14.27 -14.30
N VAL A 35 49.29 14.22 -15.47
CA VAL A 35 47.85 14.35 -15.57
C VAL A 35 47.30 13.11 -14.87
N SER A 36 46.95 13.30 -13.59
CA SER A 36 46.25 12.32 -12.79
C SER A 36 44.78 12.45 -13.12
N LEU A 37 44.11 11.31 -13.30
CA LEU A 37 42.66 11.32 -13.41
C LEU A 37 42.05 11.93 -12.14
N PRO A 38 40.88 12.59 -12.25
CA PRO A 38 40.11 13.00 -11.09
C PRO A 38 39.81 11.81 -10.17
N ALA A 39 39.94 11.99 -8.86
CA ALA A 39 39.58 10.96 -7.90
C ALA A 39 38.04 10.79 -7.86
N PRO A 40 37.52 9.56 -7.71
CA PRO A 40 36.09 9.33 -7.54
C PRO A 40 35.56 10.06 -6.29
N LEU A 41 34.30 10.46 -6.33
CA LEU A 41 33.60 11.18 -5.27
C LEU A 41 32.47 10.33 -4.67
N SER A 42 31.97 10.74 -3.50
CA SER A 42 30.77 10.16 -2.85
C SER A 42 30.80 8.64 -2.68
N VAL A 43 31.98 8.08 -2.38
CA VAL A 43 32.19 6.65 -2.20
C VAL A 43 31.50 6.19 -0.93
N SER A 44 30.48 5.35 -1.08
CA SER A 44 29.62 4.92 0.02
C SER A 44 29.22 3.45 -0.13
N ILE A 45 28.96 2.80 1.01
CA ILE A 45 28.47 1.41 1.06
C ILE A 45 27.03 1.47 1.56
N SER A 46 26.10 1.09 0.70
CA SER A 46 24.70 0.89 1.07
C SER A 46 24.47 -0.57 1.44
N SER A 47 23.64 -0.81 2.46
CA SER A 47 23.38 -2.16 2.93
C SER A 47 21.93 -2.39 3.30
N PHE A 48 21.29 -3.32 2.60
CA PHE A 48 19.90 -3.72 2.82
C PHE A 48 19.81 -5.23 2.91
N ASN A 49 19.22 -5.76 3.99
CA ASN A 49 19.06 -7.20 4.20
C ASN A 49 20.36 -7.99 3.97
N MET A 50 21.47 -7.46 4.50
CA MET A 50 22.83 -8.02 4.39
C MET A 50 23.34 -8.15 2.95
N GLN A 51 22.85 -7.32 2.03
CA GLN A 51 23.45 -7.12 0.72
C GLN A 51 24.18 -5.79 0.72
N HIS A 52 25.46 -5.82 0.39
CA HIS A 52 26.35 -4.68 0.51
C HIS A 52 26.74 -4.22 -0.89
N ILE A 53 26.38 -2.99 -1.23
CA ILE A 53 26.62 -2.40 -2.56
C ILE A 53 27.39 -1.11 -2.38
N LEU A 54 28.56 -1.04 -3.01
CA LEU A 54 29.35 0.18 -3.10
C LEU A 54 28.94 0.99 -4.32
N SER A 55 28.65 2.26 -4.09
CA SER A 55 28.34 3.28 -5.10
C SER A 55 29.34 4.43 -5.00
N PHE A 56 29.59 5.07 -6.14
CA PHE A 56 30.51 6.20 -6.27
C PHE A 56 30.04 7.11 -7.41
N LEU A 57 30.61 8.31 -7.47
CA LEU A 57 30.47 9.22 -8.60
C LEU A 57 31.84 9.42 -9.27
N PRO A 58 31.91 9.51 -10.60
CA PRO A 58 33.15 9.90 -11.27
C PRO A 58 33.56 11.32 -10.86
N GLY A 59 34.86 11.60 -10.82
CA GLY A 59 35.34 12.96 -10.56
C GLY A 59 35.00 13.91 -11.71
N PRO A 60 34.89 15.22 -11.48
CA PRO A 60 34.59 16.19 -12.53
C PRO A 60 35.63 16.15 -13.65
N GLY A 61 35.18 16.10 -14.90
CA GLY A 61 36.08 16.01 -16.06
C GLY A 61 36.70 14.63 -16.28
N THR A 62 36.17 13.57 -15.65
CA THR A 62 36.60 12.20 -15.93
C THR A 62 36.28 11.83 -17.39
N PRO A 63 37.25 11.38 -18.19
CA PRO A 63 37.04 10.90 -19.55
C PRO A 63 36.07 9.71 -19.63
N SER A 64 35.36 9.56 -20.75
CA SER A 64 34.36 8.50 -20.94
C SER A 64 34.94 7.08 -21.04
N ASP A 65 36.22 6.95 -21.38
CA ASP A 65 36.98 5.69 -21.46
C ASP A 65 37.59 5.28 -20.11
N THR A 66 37.23 5.96 -19.02
CA THR A 66 37.74 5.68 -17.68
C THR A 66 37.03 4.49 -17.05
N HIS A 67 37.82 3.57 -16.50
CA HIS A 67 37.36 2.44 -15.69
C HIS A 67 37.69 2.65 -14.22
N PHE A 68 37.00 1.90 -13.36
CA PHE A 68 37.18 1.98 -11.91
C PHE A 68 37.45 0.61 -11.31
N THR A 69 38.36 0.58 -10.33
CA THR A 69 38.73 -0.65 -9.62
C THR A 69 38.51 -0.49 -8.13
N VAL A 70 37.93 -1.52 -7.50
CA VAL A 70 37.59 -1.52 -6.08
C VAL A 70 38.47 -2.49 -5.31
N GLU A 71 39.01 -2.01 -4.20
CA GLU A 71 39.70 -2.82 -3.21
C GLU A 71 39.00 -2.72 -1.85
N VAL A 72 39.09 -3.78 -1.07
CA VAL A 72 38.58 -3.81 0.29
C VAL A 72 39.67 -4.19 1.27
N VAL A 73 39.52 -3.72 2.50
CA VAL A 73 40.33 -4.16 3.63
C VAL A 73 39.42 -4.68 4.72
N HIS A 74 39.85 -5.77 5.32
CA HIS A 74 39.34 -6.25 6.59
C HIS A 74 40.20 -5.63 7.69
N LEU A 75 39.63 -4.77 8.53
CA LEU A 75 40.44 -3.93 9.43
C LEU A 75 41.32 -4.74 10.38
N ARG A 76 40.89 -5.94 10.82
CA ARG A 76 41.74 -6.82 11.65
C ARG A 76 42.92 -7.46 10.91
N LYS A 77 42.85 -7.59 9.57
CA LYS A 77 43.91 -8.21 8.75
C LYS A 77 44.81 -7.18 8.08
N ASN A 78 44.34 -5.94 7.95
CA ASN A 78 45.05 -4.78 7.41
C ASN A 78 45.76 -5.02 6.05
N SER A 79 45.12 -5.81 5.17
CA SER A 79 45.62 -6.13 3.84
C SER A 79 44.52 -5.83 2.82
N TRP A 80 44.82 -4.89 1.91
CA TRP A 80 43.95 -4.53 0.80
C TRP A 80 43.89 -5.66 -0.22
N ARG A 81 42.69 -5.97 -0.70
CA ARG A 81 42.43 -7.01 -1.69
C ARG A 81 41.49 -6.49 -2.76
N GLN A 82 41.81 -6.77 -4.00
CA GLN A 82 40.94 -6.48 -5.13
C GLN A 82 39.66 -7.31 -5.08
N VAL A 83 38.56 -6.71 -5.51
CA VAL A 83 37.28 -7.39 -5.67
C VAL A 83 37.17 -7.86 -7.12
N SER A 84 37.19 -9.18 -7.34
CA SER A 84 37.28 -9.77 -8.68
C SER A 84 36.16 -9.33 -9.64
N GLY A 85 34.96 -9.06 -9.14
CA GLY A 85 33.82 -8.57 -9.92
C GLY A 85 33.81 -7.05 -10.17
N CYS A 86 34.81 -6.32 -9.69
CA CYS A 86 34.84 -4.85 -9.67
C CYS A 86 36.20 -4.29 -10.06
N LEU A 87 36.87 -4.93 -11.03
CA LEU A 87 38.19 -4.53 -11.51
C LEU A 87 38.15 -3.46 -12.61
N GLU A 88 37.10 -3.46 -13.44
CA GLU A 88 36.94 -2.61 -14.63
C GLU A 88 35.51 -2.05 -14.72
N LEU A 89 35.04 -1.43 -13.64
CA LEU A 89 33.70 -0.84 -13.60
C LEU A 89 33.60 0.39 -14.50
N LEU A 90 32.42 0.62 -15.08
CA LEU A 90 32.04 1.88 -15.72
C LEU A 90 31.44 2.84 -14.68
N ALA A 91 31.36 4.13 -15.00
CA ALA A 91 30.92 5.18 -14.07
C ALA A 91 29.49 4.96 -13.50
N GLU A 92 28.58 4.37 -14.27
CA GLU A 92 27.20 4.09 -13.87
C GLU A 92 27.03 2.76 -13.12
N GLN A 93 28.11 1.98 -12.96
CA GLN A 93 28.06 0.67 -12.32
C GLN A 93 28.32 0.76 -10.82
N THR A 94 27.79 -0.22 -10.11
CA THR A 94 28.03 -0.41 -8.67
C THR A 94 28.81 -1.69 -8.43
N CYS A 95 29.40 -1.82 -7.24
CA CYS A 95 30.16 -3.00 -6.86
C CYS A 95 29.45 -3.77 -5.75
N ASN A 96 29.13 -5.04 -5.99
CA ASN A 96 28.56 -5.91 -4.97
C ASN A 96 29.67 -6.49 -4.06
N LEU A 97 29.68 -6.07 -2.79
CA LEU A 97 30.66 -6.46 -1.78
C LEU A 97 30.18 -7.61 -0.88
N THR A 98 28.94 -8.09 -1.07
CA THR A 98 28.28 -9.09 -0.21
C THR A 98 29.12 -10.36 -0.03
N MET A 99 29.66 -10.89 -1.13
CA MET A 99 30.46 -12.13 -1.10
C MET A 99 31.86 -11.94 -0.52
N VAL A 100 32.32 -10.69 -0.42
CA VAL A 100 33.64 -10.32 0.07
C VAL A 100 33.59 -10.05 1.58
N PHE A 101 32.51 -9.44 2.07
CA PHE A 101 32.26 -9.18 3.50
C PHE A 101 31.67 -10.41 4.19
N LYS A 102 32.44 -11.50 4.21
CA LYS A 102 31.97 -12.81 4.67
C LYS A 102 31.69 -12.88 6.17
N ASP A 103 32.52 -12.23 6.99
CA ASP A 103 32.32 -12.19 8.44
C ASP A 103 31.45 -10.97 8.78
N PRO A 104 30.21 -11.17 9.22
CA PRO A 104 29.28 -10.07 9.47
C PRO A 104 29.57 -9.32 10.79
N TYR A 105 30.43 -9.86 11.65
CA TYR A 105 30.87 -9.24 12.90
C TYR A 105 32.08 -8.31 12.72
N ASP A 106 32.75 -8.38 11.58
CA ASP A 106 33.99 -7.66 11.34
C ASP A 106 33.77 -6.28 10.70
N HIS A 107 34.79 -5.43 10.80
CA HIS A 107 34.77 -4.11 10.21
C HIS A 107 35.57 -4.09 8.90
N TYR A 108 34.97 -3.49 7.89
CA TYR A 108 35.51 -3.37 6.56
C TYR A 108 35.64 -1.91 6.15
N GLN A 109 36.52 -1.66 5.20
CA GLN A 109 36.58 -0.41 4.48
C GLN A 109 36.89 -0.71 3.02
N ALA A 110 36.29 0.04 2.10
CA ALA A 110 36.55 -0.07 0.69
C ALA A 110 37.32 1.16 0.20
N ARG A 111 38.01 1.00 -0.92
CA ARG A 111 38.61 2.11 -1.67
C ARG A 111 38.42 1.89 -3.16
N ILE A 112 38.32 2.98 -3.89
CA ILE A 112 38.13 2.97 -5.34
C ILE A 112 39.06 4.00 -5.97
N LYS A 113 39.57 3.68 -7.16
CA LYS A 113 40.29 4.63 -8.00
C LYS A 113 39.83 4.52 -9.43
N ALA A 114 40.03 5.60 -10.17
CA ALA A 114 39.83 5.69 -11.60
C ALA A 114 41.14 5.33 -12.32
N PHE A 115 41.03 4.67 -13.47
CA PHE A 115 42.17 4.40 -14.33
C PHE A 115 41.77 4.36 -15.81
N THR A 116 42.72 4.73 -16.66
CA THR A 116 42.74 4.47 -18.09
C THR A 116 44.02 3.70 -18.40
N SER A 117 44.30 3.41 -19.68
CA SER A 117 45.53 2.71 -20.07
C SER A 117 46.82 3.38 -19.58
N ASN A 118 46.81 4.71 -19.40
CA ASN A 118 48.02 5.49 -19.15
C ASN A 118 47.97 6.34 -17.87
N GLN A 119 46.81 6.48 -17.23
CA GLN A 119 46.62 7.36 -16.08
C GLN A 119 45.84 6.68 -14.97
N THR A 120 46.10 7.06 -13.74
CA THR A 120 45.35 6.61 -12.55
C THR A 120 45.07 7.79 -11.65
N SER A 121 43.96 7.76 -10.92
CA SER A 121 43.70 8.71 -9.85
C SER A 121 44.20 8.23 -8.49
N ASN A 122 44.19 9.15 -7.51
CA ASN A 122 44.33 8.80 -6.11
C ASN A 122 43.17 7.90 -5.65
N TRP A 123 43.42 7.09 -4.63
CA TRP A 123 42.38 6.28 -3.99
C TRP A 123 41.42 7.14 -3.18
N THR A 124 40.12 6.92 -3.34
CA THR A 124 39.08 7.46 -2.48
C THR A 124 38.55 6.35 -1.57
N LEU A 125 38.54 6.60 -0.26
CA LEU A 125 38.08 5.65 0.76
C LEU A 125 36.57 5.78 0.99
N SER A 126 35.92 4.66 1.31
CA SER A 126 34.60 4.64 1.93
C SER A 126 34.69 4.93 3.43
N GLY A 127 33.54 5.15 4.07
CA GLY A 127 33.42 4.98 5.53
C GLY A 127 33.73 3.55 5.97
N VAL A 128 34.03 3.38 7.25
CA VAL A 128 34.11 2.05 7.89
C VAL A 128 32.71 1.47 7.97
N PHE A 129 32.58 0.17 7.69
CA PHE A 129 31.31 -0.54 7.61
C PHE A 129 31.38 -1.87 8.35
N GLN A 130 30.42 -2.14 9.22
CA GLN A 130 30.21 -3.40 9.91
C GLN A 130 28.83 -3.98 9.52
N PRO A 131 28.77 -5.14 8.82
CA PRO A 131 27.52 -5.66 8.25
C PRO A 131 26.32 -5.75 9.21
N LEU A 132 26.48 -6.30 10.43
CA LEU A 132 25.36 -6.45 11.37
C LEU A 132 24.90 -5.13 12.00
N SER A 133 25.80 -4.16 12.16
CA SER A 133 25.50 -2.89 12.84
C SER A 133 24.94 -1.87 11.86
N ASP A 134 25.46 -1.85 10.64
CA ASP A 134 25.18 -0.80 9.67
C ASP A 134 24.14 -1.20 8.62
N THR A 135 23.84 -2.50 8.47
CA THR A 135 22.76 -2.90 7.54
C THR A 135 21.42 -2.36 7.99
N VAL A 136 20.63 -1.90 7.02
CA VAL A 136 19.22 -1.60 7.20
C VAL A 136 18.42 -2.88 6.97
N LEU A 137 17.51 -3.20 7.88
CA LEU A 137 16.53 -4.26 7.66
C LEU A 137 15.29 -3.69 6.99
N GLU A 138 14.97 -4.24 5.83
CA GLU A 138 13.73 -3.92 5.13
C GLU A 138 12.59 -4.73 5.72
N PRO A 139 11.33 -4.24 5.61
CA PRO A 139 10.19 -5.01 6.06
C PRO A 139 10.09 -6.33 5.27
N PRO A 140 9.67 -7.43 5.91
CA PRO A 140 9.34 -8.67 5.20
C PRO A 140 8.23 -8.44 4.17
N ASP A 141 8.09 -9.37 3.23
CA ASP A 141 6.93 -9.39 2.35
C ASP A 141 5.66 -9.61 3.20
N VAL A 142 4.66 -8.74 3.00
CA VAL A 142 3.45 -8.71 3.81
C VAL A 142 2.25 -9.15 2.99
N THR A 143 1.46 -10.07 3.55
CA THR A 143 0.08 -10.32 3.10
C THR A 143 -0.89 -10.04 4.25
N LEU A 144 -2.03 -9.44 3.92
CA LEU A 144 -3.00 -8.96 4.89
C LEU A 144 -4.40 -9.46 4.53
N SER A 145 -5.11 -10.03 5.51
CA SER A 145 -6.48 -10.54 5.32
C SER A 145 -7.34 -10.36 6.58
N GLY A 146 -8.64 -10.14 6.41
CA GLY A 146 -9.60 -10.07 7.53
C GLY A 146 -10.03 -11.44 8.05
N CYS A 147 -10.38 -11.50 9.35
CA CYS A 147 -10.87 -12.69 10.03
C CYS A 147 -12.13 -12.46 10.89
N GLY A 148 -12.97 -11.47 10.53
CA GLY A 148 -14.19 -11.12 11.25
C GLY A 148 -14.02 -9.85 12.07
N ASN A 149 -13.35 -9.98 13.22
CA ASN A 149 -13.04 -8.88 14.15
C ASN A 149 -11.52 -8.66 14.31
N CYS A 150 -10.74 -9.13 13.33
CA CYS A 150 -9.29 -9.14 13.37
C CYS A 150 -8.68 -9.03 11.96
N LEU A 151 -7.38 -8.76 11.91
CA LEU A 151 -6.55 -8.88 10.72
C LEU A 151 -5.46 -9.93 10.94
N ILE A 152 -5.31 -10.84 9.98
CA ILE A 152 -4.19 -11.77 9.90
C ILE A 152 -3.11 -11.14 9.03
N VAL A 153 -1.91 -10.98 9.59
CA VAL A 153 -0.72 -10.50 8.90
C VAL A 153 0.23 -11.67 8.73
N GLN A 154 0.56 -12.03 7.49
CA GLN A 154 1.58 -13.03 7.21
C GLN A 154 2.82 -12.36 6.65
N LEU A 155 3.96 -12.70 7.22
CA LEU A 155 5.27 -12.15 6.92
C LEU A 155 6.12 -13.24 6.25
N ALA A 156 6.71 -12.92 5.10
CA ALA A 156 7.64 -13.80 4.41
C ALA A 156 9.00 -13.11 4.25
N VAL A 157 10.06 -13.79 4.68
CA VAL A 157 11.44 -13.34 4.48
C VAL A 157 12.13 -14.37 3.58
N PRO A 158 12.79 -13.94 2.49
CA PRO A 158 13.55 -14.85 1.63
C PRO A 158 14.57 -15.66 2.43
N ALA A 159 14.59 -16.98 2.21
CA ALA A 159 15.55 -17.88 2.84
C ALA A 159 16.95 -17.61 2.27
N ARG A 160 17.74 -16.81 3.00
CA ARG A 160 19.14 -16.50 2.66
C ARG A 160 20.04 -16.89 3.82
N LYS A 161 21.05 -17.72 3.52
CA LYS A 161 22.15 -18.03 4.43
C LYS A 161 23.17 -16.90 4.38
N LEU A 162 23.50 -16.32 5.54
CA LEU A 162 24.47 -15.23 5.66
C LEU A 162 25.85 -15.77 6.03
N LEU A 163 25.90 -16.60 7.05
CA LEU A 163 27.08 -17.32 7.51
C LEU A 163 26.61 -18.73 7.90
N GLN A 164 27.45 -19.77 7.74
CA GLN A 164 27.19 -21.21 8.00
C GLN A 164 25.80 -21.59 8.56
N ASN A 165 25.42 -21.08 9.75
CA ASN A 165 24.13 -21.33 10.40
C ASN A 165 23.19 -20.11 10.57
N LEU A 166 23.64 -18.88 10.35
CA LEU A 166 22.84 -17.65 10.52
C LEU A 166 22.02 -17.35 9.26
N GLN A 167 20.70 -17.32 9.39
CA GLN A 167 19.78 -16.93 8.32
C GLN A 167 19.35 -15.47 8.44
N LEU A 168 19.01 -14.84 7.32
CA LEU A 168 18.48 -13.47 7.30
C LEU A 168 17.27 -13.31 8.23
N LYS A 169 16.34 -14.29 8.21
CA LYS A 169 15.16 -14.33 9.06
C LYS A 169 15.50 -14.23 10.56
N GLU A 170 16.60 -14.84 10.99
CA GLU A 170 17.04 -14.85 12.39
C GLU A 170 17.52 -13.47 12.85
N LEU A 171 17.83 -12.55 11.93
CA LEU A 171 18.15 -11.17 12.29
C LEU A 171 16.92 -10.39 12.79
N TYR A 172 15.71 -10.79 12.39
CA TYR A 172 14.47 -10.10 12.74
C TYR A 172 14.05 -10.49 14.15
N LYS A 173 14.22 -9.58 15.12
CA LYS A 173 13.89 -9.83 16.53
C LYS A 173 12.43 -9.51 16.84
N ARG A 174 11.98 -8.33 16.40
CA ARG A 174 10.64 -7.81 16.67
C ARG A 174 10.05 -7.19 15.42
N VAL A 175 8.73 -7.23 15.35
CA VAL A 175 7.94 -6.58 14.31
C VAL A 175 7.05 -5.53 14.95
N ILE A 176 6.99 -4.38 14.30
CA ILE A 176 6.18 -3.24 14.73
C ILE A 176 5.09 -3.07 13.69
N PHE A 177 3.84 -3.21 14.13
CA PHE A 177 2.65 -2.97 13.31
C PHE A 177 2.06 -1.61 13.68
N HIS A 178 2.15 -0.66 12.76
CA HIS A 178 1.40 0.59 12.86
C HIS A 178 0.07 0.39 12.15
N VAL A 179 -1.02 0.40 12.90
CA VAL A 179 -2.37 0.13 12.40
C VAL A 179 -3.16 1.43 12.42
N GLN A 180 -3.77 1.76 11.29
CA GLN A 180 -4.58 2.95 11.13
C GLN A 180 -5.94 2.58 10.55
N ARG A 181 -7.01 3.01 11.23
CA ARG A 181 -8.38 2.86 10.74
C ARG A 181 -8.65 3.92 9.68
N THR A 182 -9.14 3.51 8.50
CA THR A 182 -9.28 4.43 7.36
C THR A 182 -10.41 5.44 7.54
N ARG A 183 -11.50 5.07 8.22
CA ARG A 183 -12.70 5.92 8.39
C ARG A 183 -12.46 7.22 9.16
N ASP A 184 -11.67 7.17 10.22
CA ASP A 184 -11.47 8.30 11.15
C ASP A 184 -9.99 8.55 11.52
N GLY A 185 -9.07 7.81 10.91
CA GLY A 185 -7.63 7.96 11.16
C GLY A 185 -7.17 7.47 12.53
N ALA A 186 -8.03 6.81 13.32
CA ALA A 186 -7.63 6.27 14.62
C ALA A 186 -6.47 5.27 14.44
N GLN A 187 -5.38 5.49 15.18
CA GLN A 187 -4.14 4.73 15.03
C GLN A 187 -3.66 4.12 16.35
N PHE A 188 -3.03 2.96 16.27
CA PHE A 188 -2.33 2.34 17.38
C PHE A 188 -1.14 1.53 16.86
N THR A 189 -0.23 1.15 17.76
CA THR A 189 0.98 0.41 17.40
C THR A 189 1.10 -0.84 18.25
N LEU A 190 1.46 -1.96 17.63
CA LEU A 190 1.81 -3.21 18.29
C LEU A 190 3.30 -3.49 18.08
N ASN A 191 3.99 -3.91 19.13
CA ASN A 191 5.39 -4.31 19.07
C ASN A 191 5.50 -5.75 19.57
N LEU A 192 5.63 -6.69 18.65
CA LEU A 192 5.55 -8.12 18.91
C LEU A 192 6.89 -8.80 18.58
N PRO A 193 7.22 -9.92 19.23
CA PRO A 193 8.28 -10.80 18.74
C PRO A 193 8.03 -11.19 17.28
N TYR A 194 9.08 -11.38 16.49
CA TYR A 194 8.92 -11.82 15.11
C TYR A 194 8.23 -13.19 15.04
N ASN A 195 7.16 -13.26 14.25
CA ASN A 195 6.45 -14.50 13.92
C ASN A 195 5.96 -14.40 12.47
N ASP A 196 5.91 -15.53 11.76
CA ASP A 196 5.50 -15.57 10.35
C ASP A 196 4.02 -15.22 10.20
N LYS A 197 3.20 -15.56 11.19
CA LYS A 197 1.77 -15.26 11.22
C LYS A 197 1.42 -14.51 12.49
N ASN A 198 0.85 -13.32 12.34
CA ASN A 198 0.42 -12.47 13.44
C ASN A 198 -1.06 -12.17 13.31
N GLU A 199 -1.74 -12.02 14.44
CA GLU A 199 -3.15 -11.70 14.50
C GLU A 199 -3.35 -10.39 15.27
N ILE A 200 -3.95 -9.41 14.61
CA ILE A 200 -4.33 -8.12 15.19
C ILE A 200 -5.81 -8.20 15.54
N THR A 201 -6.10 -8.44 16.81
CA THR A 201 -7.46 -8.70 17.32
C THR A 201 -8.15 -7.44 17.84
N TYR A 202 -9.40 -7.60 18.28
CA TYR A 202 -10.23 -6.54 18.87
C TYR A 202 -10.50 -5.36 17.92
N LEU A 203 -10.60 -5.64 16.62
CA LEU A 203 -10.96 -4.68 15.60
C LEU A 203 -12.47 -4.68 15.34
N GLN A 204 -12.98 -3.57 14.84
CA GLN A 204 -14.39 -3.46 14.49
C GLN A 204 -14.67 -4.29 13.23
N PRO A 205 -15.69 -5.18 13.23
CA PRO A 205 -16.09 -5.91 12.04
C PRO A 205 -16.59 -5.00 10.91
N GLY A 206 -16.32 -5.38 9.67
CA GLY A 206 -16.74 -4.65 8.46
C GLY A 206 -16.03 -3.32 8.23
N VAL A 207 -14.88 -3.09 8.89
CA VAL A 207 -14.11 -1.84 8.80
C VAL A 207 -12.76 -2.11 8.16
N GLU A 208 -12.30 -1.17 7.34
CA GLU A 208 -10.99 -1.20 6.72
C GLU A 208 -9.92 -0.56 7.61
N TYR A 209 -8.79 -1.25 7.68
CA TYR A 209 -7.60 -0.79 8.37
C TYR A 209 -6.40 -0.93 7.44
N CYS A 210 -5.50 0.05 7.47
CA CYS A 210 -4.20 -0.01 6.83
C CYS A 210 -3.13 -0.31 7.87
N VAL A 211 -2.23 -1.24 7.54
CA VAL A 211 -1.14 -1.71 8.39
C VAL A 211 0.19 -1.41 7.70
N THR A 212 1.05 -0.69 8.41
CA THR A 212 2.44 -0.46 8.04
C THR A 212 3.33 -1.33 8.93
N VAL A 213 4.22 -2.11 8.32
CA VAL A 213 5.08 -3.08 9.03
C VAL A 213 6.50 -2.55 9.08
N SER A 214 7.15 -2.66 10.23
CA SER A 214 8.58 -2.40 10.39
C SER A 214 9.22 -3.54 11.17
N ALA A 215 10.50 -3.81 10.92
CA ALA A 215 11.22 -4.91 11.54
C ALA A 215 12.47 -4.43 12.26
N ARG A 216 12.56 -4.70 13.56
CA ARG A 216 13.75 -4.37 14.35
C ARG A 216 14.69 -5.57 14.43
N GLY A 217 15.96 -5.32 14.15
CA GLY A 217 17.02 -6.33 14.17
C GLY A 217 17.45 -6.75 15.58
N LEU A 218 18.21 -7.83 15.65
CA LEU A 218 18.92 -8.26 16.86
C LEU A 218 20.07 -7.32 17.23
N PHE A 219 20.82 -6.88 16.22
CA PHE A 219 22.11 -6.17 16.40
C PHE A 219 22.00 -4.66 16.20
N ASN A 220 21.01 -4.19 15.44
CA ASN A 220 20.82 -2.76 15.17
C ASN A 220 19.32 -2.38 15.15
N SER A 221 19.04 -1.08 15.15
CA SER A 221 17.69 -0.51 15.00
C SER A 221 17.53 0.30 13.72
N ASN A 222 18.37 0.05 12.72
CA ASN A 222 18.27 0.64 11.38
C ASN A 222 17.24 -0.16 10.59
N TYR A 223 16.04 0.39 10.44
CA TYR A 223 14.96 -0.25 9.70
C TYR A 223 14.12 0.78 8.98
N ILE A 224 13.43 0.33 7.94
CA ILE A 224 12.53 1.15 7.14
C ILE A 224 11.11 0.59 7.25
N PRO A 225 10.07 1.44 7.33
CA PRO A 225 8.69 0.99 7.28
C PRO A 225 8.27 0.55 5.87
N SER A 226 7.36 -0.41 5.79
CA SER A 226 6.75 -0.81 4.52
C SER A 226 5.84 0.28 3.96
N LYS A 227 5.38 0.09 2.72
CA LYS A 227 4.15 0.74 2.27
C LYS A 227 2.96 0.27 3.12
N PRO A 228 1.86 1.03 3.22
CA PRO A 228 0.67 0.58 3.92
C PRO A 228 -0.03 -0.55 3.14
N TYR A 229 -0.51 -1.56 3.86
CA TYR A 229 -1.34 -2.65 3.34
C TYR A 229 -2.73 -2.53 3.96
N CYS A 230 -3.78 -2.46 3.15
CA CYS A 230 -5.14 -2.23 3.64
C CYS A 230 -6.03 -3.45 3.39
N ALA A 231 -6.87 -3.77 4.37
CA ALA A 231 -7.87 -4.83 4.27
C ALA A 231 -9.06 -4.55 5.19
N PHE A 232 -10.23 -5.04 4.80
CA PHE A 232 -11.41 -5.08 5.66
C PHE A 232 -11.31 -6.24 6.65
N THR A 233 -11.73 -6.02 7.90
CA THR A 233 -11.79 -7.06 8.93
C THR A 233 -12.78 -8.17 8.56
N SER A 234 -13.90 -7.82 7.94
CA SER A 234 -14.88 -8.75 7.37
C SER A 234 -15.52 -8.11 6.13
N PRO A 235 -16.26 -8.86 5.30
CA PRO A 235 -17.14 -8.24 4.31
C PRO A 235 -18.01 -7.19 4.99
N PRO A 236 -18.20 -6.00 4.38
CA PRO A 236 -19.04 -4.96 4.96
C PRO A 236 -20.44 -5.55 5.15
N SER A 237 -20.99 -5.44 6.35
CA SER A 237 -22.32 -5.97 6.65
C SER A 237 -23.33 -5.38 5.67
N SER A 238 -23.99 -6.20 4.87
CA SER A 238 -25.16 -5.76 4.11
C SER A 238 -26.28 -5.48 5.09
N LYS A 239 -26.39 -4.21 5.53
CA LYS A 239 -27.44 -3.75 6.47
C LYS A 239 -28.87 -4.00 5.96
N SER A 240 -29.01 -4.41 4.69
CA SER A 240 -30.30 -4.65 4.03
C SER A 240 -30.97 -5.97 4.46
N SER A 241 -30.22 -7.02 4.78
CA SER A 241 -30.79 -8.38 4.97
C SER A 241 -31.55 -8.54 6.29
N ASN A 242 -31.03 -7.96 7.38
CA ASN A 242 -31.62 -8.10 8.71
C ASN A 242 -32.84 -7.18 8.89
N ALA A 243 -32.84 -6.00 8.27
CA ALA A 243 -33.98 -5.10 8.32
C ALA A 243 -35.18 -5.67 7.53
N LEU A 244 -34.94 -6.27 6.36
CA LEU A 244 -35.99 -6.92 5.57
C LEU A 244 -36.65 -8.07 6.36
N TYR A 245 -35.84 -8.91 7.01
CA TYR A 245 -36.32 -10.06 7.77
C TYR A 245 -37.23 -9.63 8.94
N VAL A 246 -36.84 -8.59 9.68
CA VAL A 246 -37.66 -8.04 10.78
C VAL A 246 -38.99 -7.50 10.26
N VAL A 247 -39.02 -6.84 9.10
CA VAL A 247 -40.26 -6.34 8.47
C VAL A 247 -41.19 -7.50 8.09
N PHE A 248 -40.67 -8.58 7.52
CA PHE A 248 -41.49 -9.76 7.18
C PHE A 248 -42.09 -10.45 8.41
N ILE A 249 -41.33 -10.54 9.52
CA ILE A 249 -41.84 -11.11 10.77
C ILE A 249 -42.96 -10.23 11.34
N LEU A 250 -42.79 -8.91 11.36
CA LEU A 250 -43.83 -7.99 11.86
C LEU A 250 -45.11 -8.05 11.01
N LEU A 251 -44.97 -8.11 9.68
CA LEU A 251 -46.10 -8.26 8.76
C LEU A 251 -46.85 -9.57 9.01
N GLY A 252 -46.10 -10.68 9.18
CA GLY A 252 -46.68 -11.99 9.47
C GLY A 252 -47.47 -12.02 10.78
N VAL A 253 -46.94 -11.44 11.86
CA VAL A 253 -47.64 -11.34 13.15
C VAL A 253 -48.92 -10.52 13.01
N PHE A 254 -48.87 -9.39 12.29
CA PHE A 254 -50.05 -8.56 12.08
C PHE A 254 -51.16 -9.29 11.31
N CYS A 255 -50.79 -10.04 10.26
CA CYS A 255 -51.75 -10.87 9.53
C CYS A 255 -52.37 -11.95 10.43
N MET A 256 -51.58 -12.65 11.24
CA MET A 256 -52.09 -13.69 12.14
C MET A 256 -53.06 -13.13 13.19
N LEU A 257 -52.77 -11.97 13.76
CA LEU A 257 -53.68 -11.27 14.68
C LEU A 257 -54.96 -10.81 13.96
N GLY A 258 -54.86 -10.34 12.72
CA GLY A 258 -56.00 -10.00 11.89
C GLY A 258 -56.92 -11.21 11.64
N PHE A 259 -56.35 -12.35 11.26
CA PHE A 259 -57.13 -13.59 11.06
C PHE A 259 -57.77 -14.08 12.36
N LEU A 260 -57.07 -14.00 13.50
CA LEU A 260 -57.64 -14.36 14.80
C LEU A 260 -58.80 -13.44 15.18
N PHE A 261 -58.66 -12.13 14.97
CA PHE A 261 -59.71 -11.16 15.26
C PHE A 261 -60.95 -11.38 14.37
N ILE A 262 -60.75 -11.61 13.06
CA ILE A 262 -61.82 -11.95 12.14
C ILE A 262 -62.49 -13.26 12.59
N GLY A 263 -61.71 -14.28 12.97
CA GLY A 263 -62.23 -15.54 13.49
C GLY A 263 -63.08 -15.36 14.76
N LEU A 264 -62.62 -14.54 15.70
CA LEU A 264 -63.37 -14.23 16.93
C LEU A 264 -64.66 -13.47 16.65
N VAL A 265 -64.66 -12.52 15.72
CA VAL A 265 -65.87 -11.77 15.32
C VAL A 265 -66.87 -12.68 14.60
N VAL A 266 -66.40 -13.54 13.69
CA VAL A 266 -67.26 -14.49 12.96
C VAL A 266 -67.83 -15.54 13.92
N TYR A 267 -67.00 -16.10 14.80
CA TYR A 267 -67.45 -17.07 15.81
C TYR A 267 -68.41 -16.44 16.82
N GLY A 268 -68.10 -15.23 17.31
CA GLY A 268 -68.96 -14.49 18.23
C GLY A 268 -70.29 -14.09 17.58
N SER A 269 -70.29 -13.69 16.31
CA SER A 269 -71.52 -13.39 15.58
C SER A 269 -72.39 -14.63 15.36
N GLN A 270 -71.80 -15.79 15.05
CA GLN A 270 -72.53 -17.06 14.97
C GLN A 270 -73.10 -17.50 16.33
N LEU A 271 -72.30 -17.45 17.40
CA LEU A 271 -72.77 -17.79 18.75
C LEU A 271 -73.87 -16.84 19.24
N SER A 272 -73.76 -15.54 18.93
CA SER A 272 -74.82 -14.57 19.23
C SER A 272 -76.10 -14.84 18.45
N SER A 273 -76.00 -15.30 17.20
CA SER A 273 -77.18 -15.70 16.41
C SER A 273 -77.85 -16.96 16.94
N GLU A 274 -77.09 -17.95 17.41
CA GLU A 274 -77.64 -19.16 18.05
C GLU A 274 -78.30 -18.82 19.40
N LEU A 275 -77.67 -18.00 20.25
CA LEU A 275 -78.22 -17.61 21.57
C LEU A 275 -79.49 -16.74 21.43
N ILE A 276 -79.53 -15.85 20.42
CA ILE A 276 -80.72 -15.03 20.12
C ILE A 276 -81.87 -15.92 19.60
N THR A 277 -81.57 -17.04 18.95
CA THR A 277 -82.59 -17.97 18.43
C THR A 277 -83.22 -18.81 19.54
N GLU A 278 -82.49 -19.10 20.62
CA GLU A 278 -82.99 -19.87 21.77
C GLU A 278 -83.87 -19.05 22.74
N HIS A 279 -83.79 -17.73 22.75
CA HIS A 279 -84.51 -16.86 23.71
C HIS A 279 -85.51 -15.90 23.09
N LEU A 280 -85.85 -16.04 21.80
CA LEU A 280 -86.89 -15.22 21.18
C LEU A 280 -88.28 -15.90 21.27
N PRO A 281 -89.28 -15.30 21.94
CA PRO A 281 -90.66 -15.76 21.81
C PRO A 281 -91.10 -15.55 20.35
N ARG A 282 -91.88 -16.52 19.82
CA ARG A 282 -92.41 -16.57 18.43
C ARG A 282 -93.22 -15.33 17.97
N SER A 283 -93.35 -14.28 18.77
CA SER A 283 -94.13 -13.08 18.48
C SER A 283 -93.37 -11.93 17.80
N LEU A 284 -92.02 -11.95 17.72
CA LEU A 284 -91.24 -10.87 17.09
C LEU A 284 -90.73 -11.17 15.67
N LEU A 285 -91.01 -12.36 15.13
CA LEU A 285 -90.64 -12.71 13.76
C LEU A 285 -91.48 -11.92 12.71
N ASN A 286 -92.65 -11.41 13.09
CA ASN A 286 -93.52 -10.66 12.18
C ASN A 286 -93.15 -9.17 12.03
N THR A 287 -92.47 -8.55 12.99
CA THR A 287 -92.10 -7.13 12.91
C THR A 287 -90.79 -6.90 12.17
N PHE A 288 -89.87 -7.87 12.16
CA PHE A 288 -88.61 -7.74 11.42
C PHE A 288 -88.76 -7.95 9.90
N ILE A 289 -89.76 -8.72 9.46
CA ILE A 289 -90.10 -8.87 8.03
C ILE A 289 -90.78 -7.60 7.50
N GLN A 290 -91.60 -6.91 8.29
CA GLN A 290 -92.18 -5.61 7.90
C GLN A 290 -91.18 -4.44 7.95
N GLY A 291 -90.23 -4.43 8.88
CA GLY A 291 -89.17 -3.40 8.94
C GLY A 291 -88.15 -3.49 7.79
N ARG A 292 -87.91 -4.70 7.24
CA ARG A 292 -87.04 -4.90 6.07
C ARG A 292 -87.70 -4.53 4.74
N GLN A 293 -89.05 -4.55 4.65
CA GLN A 293 -89.76 -4.02 3.49
C GLN A 293 -89.77 -2.49 3.46
N HIS A 294 -89.85 -1.80 4.60
CA HIS A 294 -89.87 -0.33 4.58
C HIS A 294 -88.49 0.29 4.27
N ARG A 295 -87.38 -0.35 4.67
CA ARG A 295 -86.03 0.14 4.35
C ARG A 295 -85.55 -0.19 2.92
N ARG A 296 -86.18 -1.17 2.26
CA ARG A 296 -85.94 -1.45 0.82
C ARG A 296 -86.75 -0.50 -0.08
N ALA A 297 -87.91 -0.02 0.38
CA ALA A 297 -88.74 0.94 -0.34
C ALA A 297 -88.24 2.41 -0.33
N GLN A 298 -87.13 2.74 0.36
CA GLN A 298 -86.54 4.09 0.33
C GLN A 298 -85.19 4.17 -0.42
N LEU A 299 -84.64 3.06 -0.89
CA LEU A 299 -83.42 3.03 -1.72
C LEU A 299 -83.70 2.69 -3.20
N GLU A 300 -84.92 2.30 -3.55
CA GLU A 300 -85.37 2.16 -4.95
C GLU A 300 -85.89 3.49 -5.56
N PHE A 301 -85.99 4.59 -4.80
CA PHE A 301 -86.37 5.91 -5.34
C PHE A 301 -85.18 6.82 -5.74
N SER A 302 -83.96 6.28 -5.82
CA SER A 302 -82.81 7.03 -6.38
C SER A 302 -82.07 6.28 -7.50
N GLY A 303 -82.70 5.25 -8.05
CA GLY A 303 -82.16 4.42 -9.14
C GLY A 303 -82.97 4.53 -10.43
N HIS A 304 -83.25 5.72 -10.92
CA HIS A 304 -83.75 5.92 -12.29
C HIS A 304 -83.24 7.24 -12.88
N PHE A 305 -82.01 7.25 -13.40
CA PHE A 305 -81.71 7.97 -14.65
C PHE A 305 -80.48 7.38 -15.36
N SER A 306 -80.79 6.47 -16.28
CA SER A 306 -80.25 6.34 -17.64
C SER A 306 -78.75 6.38 -17.88
N ALA A 307 -78.24 5.19 -18.23
CA ALA A 307 -77.07 5.02 -19.08
C ALA A 307 -77.36 5.41 -20.55
N SER A 308 -76.26 5.74 -21.25
CA SER A 308 -76.06 5.91 -22.69
C SER A 308 -76.38 7.29 -23.31
N GLN A 309 -75.33 7.98 -23.78
CA GLN A 309 -75.19 8.40 -25.18
C GLN A 309 -73.73 8.74 -25.52
N LEU A 310 -73.28 8.14 -26.62
CA LEU A 310 -72.08 8.46 -27.38
C LEU A 310 -72.30 9.71 -28.25
N HIS A 311 -71.18 10.29 -28.68
CA HIS A 311 -70.94 11.08 -29.90
C HIS A 311 -71.03 12.62 -29.85
N GLY A 312 -69.84 13.24 -30.01
CA GLY A 312 -69.56 14.14 -31.13
C GLY A 312 -69.75 15.64 -30.91
N SER A 313 -68.64 16.39 -30.80
CA SER A 313 -68.17 17.33 -31.85
C SER A 313 -67.25 18.42 -31.29
N ALA A 314 -66.29 18.78 -32.14
CA ALA A 314 -65.16 19.67 -31.93
C ALA A 314 -65.49 21.18 -31.92
N ASN A 315 -64.61 21.97 -31.28
CA ASN A 315 -63.94 23.18 -31.81
C ASN A 315 -63.05 23.78 -30.68
N CYS A 316 -61.71 23.77 -30.81
CA CYS A 316 -60.83 24.75 -31.48
C CYS A 316 -60.65 26.08 -30.71
N LEU A 317 -59.48 26.27 -30.06
CA LEU A 317 -58.59 27.43 -30.27
C LEU A 317 -57.25 27.31 -29.48
N LEU A 318 -56.17 27.16 -30.26
CA LEU A 318 -54.82 27.74 -30.15
C LEU A 318 -54.39 28.43 -28.84
N MET A 319 -53.23 28.04 -28.28
CA MET A 319 -51.93 28.68 -28.60
C MET A 319 -50.77 28.06 -27.79
N ALA A 320 -49.81 27.53 -28.56
CA ALA A 320 -48.39 27.88 -28.56
C ALA A 320 -47.39 27.38 -27.47
N HIS A 321 -46.28 26.87 -28.03
CA HIS A 321 -44.91 26.73 -27.51
C HIS A 321 -44.51 25.50 -26.67
N SER A 322 -44.29 24.37 -27.36
CA SER A 322 -42.97 23.80 -27.76
C SER A 322 -41.67 24.32 -27.08
N PRO A 323 -40.52 23.59 -27.15
CA PRO A 323 -40.29 22.15 -27.34
C PRO A 323 -39.05 21.59 -26.55
N VAL A 324 -38.64 20.35 -26.90
CA VAL A 324 -37.26 19.78 -26.88
C VAL A 324 -36.82 19.04 -25.60
N GLN A 325 -36.33 17.79 -25.64
CA GLN A 325 -36.38 16.67 -26.59
C GLN A 325 -35.68 15.46 -25.94
N ALA A 326 -36.17 14.28 -26.30
CA ALA A 326 -35.40 13.17 -26.87
C ALA A 326 -34.46 12.31 -25.99
N LEU A 327 -35.01 11.13 -25.65
CA LEU A 327 -34.73 9.84 -26.30
C LEU A 327 -33.47 9.04 -25.89
N LYS A 328 -33.77 7.93 -25.22
CA LYS A 328 -33.72 6.53 -25.75
C LYS A 328 -32.62 5.64 -25.18
N SER A 329 -33.05 4.54 -24.56
CA SER A 329 -32.63 3.21 -25.02
C SER A 329 -33.73 2.19 -24.73
N SER A 330 -33.99 1.38 -25.73
CA SER A 330 -35.03 0.36 -25.83
C SER A 330 -34.56 -0.96 -25.22
N SER A 331 -35.50 -1.63 -24.57
CA SER A 331 -35.51 -3.06 -24.29
C SER A 331 -35.58 -3.87 -25.58
N GLU A 332 -34.88 -5.00 -25.66
CA GLU A 332 -35.42 -6.21 -26.29
C GLU A 332 -34.72 -7.45 -25.74
N GLN A 333 -35.55 -8.45 -25.43
CA GLN A 333 -35.23 -9.73 -24.83
C GLN A 333 -36.06 -10.78 -25.57
N GLY A 334 -35.44 -11.89 -25.97
CA GLY A 334 -36.10 -13.05 -26.61
C GLY A 334 -35.18 -13.67 -27.67
N ALA A 335 -34.41 -14.72 -27.36
CA ALA A 335 -34.77 -16.13 -27.23
C ALA A 335 -35.01 -16.83 -28.59
N GLY A 336 -34.21 -17.86 -28.87
CA GLY A 336 -34.39 -18.78 -30.00
C GLY A 336 -33.16 -19.63 -30.32
N ASP A 337 -33.14 -20.86 -29.80
CA ASP A 337 -32.19 -21.94 -30.10
C ASP A 337 -32.21 -22.38 -31.59
N CYS A 338 -31.06 -22.84 -32.12
CA CYS A 338 -30.95 -24.08 -32.90
C CYS A 338 -29.47 -24.45 -33.19
N ALA A 339 -29.22 -25.76 -33.19
CA ALA A 339 -27.92 -26.45 -33.18
C ALA A 339 -27.39 -26.84 -34.58
N LEU A 340 -26.24 -27.56 -34.56
CA LEU A 340 -25.48 -28.28 -35.62
C LEU A 340 -24.46 -27.44 -36.43
N ALA A 341 -23.28 -27.93 -36.82
CA ALA A 341 -22.41 -29.05 -36.47
C ALA A 341 -21.19 -28.99 -37.42
N LEU A 342 -20.04 -29.52 -36.97
CA LEU A 342 -18.93 -30.12 -37.75
C LEU A 342 -18.32 -29.24 -38.88
N THR A 343 -17.05 -28.88 -38.83
CA THR A 343 -15.87 -29.77 -38.95
C THR A 343 -14.62 -29.15 -38.33
#